data_AF-A0A8S2F1F5-F1
#
_entry.id   AF-A0A8S2F1F5-F1
#
_cell.length_a   1.000
_cell.length_b   1.000
_cell.length_c   1.000
_cell.angle_alpha   90.00
_cell.angle_beta   90.00
_cell.angle_gamma   90.00
#
_symmetry.space_group_name_H-M   'P 1'
#
loop_
_entity.id
_entity.type
_entity.pdbx_description
1 polymer ?
#
loop_
_entity_poly.entity_id
_entity_poly.type
_entity_poly.pdbx_seq_one_letter_code
_entity_poly.pdbx_strand_id
1 'polypeptide(L)'
;MTSREFRQGQLTLRSAPSLCEMARVLSYPRLISMENFRQPNFPLVAELMKWLVKQYDPQPDIPQDIDGEQDRVIFIRTVAQIIAIKAHMKLNTKKLYQADGYAVKEILKVITPLYKALRDSEE
;
A
#
# COMPACT_ATOMS: atom_id res chain seq x y z
N MET A 1 29.08 -15.75 36.60
CA MET A 1 29.16 -14.27 36.60
C MET A 1 30.53 -13.96 36.03
N THR A 2 30.74 -13.33 34.88
CA THR A 2 29.91 -12.36 34.14
C THR A 2 30.40 -12.28 32.68
N SER A 3 29.44 -12.06 31.78
CA SER A 3 29.56 -11.52 30.41
C SER A 3 30.51 -12.15 29.39
N ARG A 4 29.93 -13.00 28.55
CA ARG A 4 30.17 -12.98 27.10
C ARG A 4 29.87 -11.57 26.60
N GLU A 5 30.89 -10.82 26.20
CA GLU A 5 30.67 -9.58 25.45
C GLU A 5 30.07 -9.91 24.09
N PHE A 6 28.99 -9.20 23.83
CA PHE A 6 28.10 -9.37 22.71
C PHE A 6 28.78 -8.96 21.40
N ARG A 7 28.43 -9.71 20.35
CA ARG A 7 28.65 -9.39 18.94
C ARG A 7 28.41 -7.90 18.67
N GLN A 8 29.41 -7.22 18.11
CA GLN A 8 29.17 -6.01 17.32
C GLN A 8 28.40 -6.40 16.05
N GLY A 9 27.07 -6.45 16.19
CA GLY A 9 26.15 -6.42 15.07
C GLY A 9 25.58 -5.02 14.98
N GLN A 10 26.02 -4.24 14.00
CA GLN A 10 25.25 -3.10 13.51
C GLN A 10 25.50 -2.94 12.01
N LEU A 11 25.06 -3.95 11.26
CA LEU A 11 24.49 -3.69 9.93
C LEU A 11 23.42 -2.61 10.15
N THR A 12 23.64 -1.42 9.59
CA THR A 12 22.63 -0.37 9.60
C THR A 12 21.39 -0.93 8.91
N LEU A 13 20.36 -1.26 9.70
CA LEU A 13 19.05 -1.60 9.18
C LEU A 13 18.58 -0.39 8.38
N ARG A 14 18.77 -0.43 7.06
CA ARG A 14 18.24 0.58 6.14
C ARG A 14 16.77 0.75 6.51
N SER A 15 16.36 1.98 6.87
CA SER A 15 14.95 2.26 7.13
C SER A 15 14.13 1.77 5.94
N ALA A 16 13.04 1.03 6.19
CA ALA A 16 12.16 0.59 5.12
C ALA A 16 11.71 1.82 4.30
N PRO A 17 11.69 1.72 2.95
CA PRO A 17 11.36 2.86 2.11
C PRO A 17 9.93 3.32 2.39
N SER A 18 9.69 4.61 2.20
CA SER A 18 8.35 5.19 2.42
C SER A 18 7.37 4.76 1.32
N LEU A 19 6.07 4.87 1.59
CA LEU A 19 5.04 4.65 0.56
C LEU A 19 5.29 5.51 -0.70
N CYS A 20 5.67 6.79 -0.49
CA CYS A 20 5.92 7.73 -1.58
C CYS A 20 7.10 7.31 -2.44
N GLU A 21 8.16 6.81 -1.80
CA GLU A 21 9.34 6.28 -2.49
C GLU A 21 9.02 5.01 -3.28
N MET A 22 8.35 4.04 -2.65
CA MET A 22 7.95 2.80 -3.31
C MET A 22 7.05 3.07 -4.52
N ALA A 23 6.08 3.97 -4.39
CA ALA A 23 5.19 4.37 -5.48
C ALA A 23 5.96 5.00 -6.64
N ARG A 24 6.93 5.87 -6.35
CA ARG A 24 7.79 6.48 -7.38
C ARG A 24 8.64 5.43 -8.12
N VAL A 25 9.23 4.49 -7.39
CA VAL A 25 10.06 3.43 -7.99
C VAL A 25 9.23 2.52 -8.88
N LEU A 26 7.99 2.20 -8.47
CA LEU A 26 7.04 1.42 -9.27
C LEU A 26 6.36 2.24 -10.37
N SER A 27 6.81 3.47 -10.65
CA SER A 27 6.27 4.35 -11.70
C SER A 27 4.79 4.72 -11.52
N TYR A 28 4.34 4.95 -10.29
CA TYR A 28 3.05 5.57 -10.04
C TYR A 28 3.01 6.96 -10.69
N PRO A 29 2.01 7.27 -11.56
CA PRO A 29 2.06 8.45 -12.43
C PRO A 29 1.93 9.79 -11.70
N ARG A 30 1.49 9.80 -10.44
CA ARG A 30 1.23 11.01 -9.66
C ARG A 30 2.22 11.16 -8.50
N LEU A 31 2.65 12.39 -8.24
CA LEU A 31 3.40 12.71 -7.03
C LEU A 31 2.50 12.64 -5.80
N ILE A 32 2.93 11.87 -4.79
CA ILE A 32 2.24 11.73 -3.51
C ILE A 32 3.18 12.11 -2.36
N SER A 33 2.63 12.69 -1.30
CA SER A 33 3.34 13.05 -0.08
C SER A 33 2.61 12.47 1.13
N MET A 34 3.36 12.24 2.22
CA MET A 34 2.79 11.87 3.51
C MET A 34 1.81 12.91 4.06
N GLU A 35 1.95 14.17 3.65
CA GLU A 35 1.02 15.24 4.02
C GLU A 35 -0.40 15.01 3.49
N ASN A 36 -0.54 14.35 2.34
CA ASN A 36 -1.86 14.03 1.77
C ASN A 36 -2.69 13.06 2.64
N PHE A 37 -2.07 12.43 3.64
CA PHE A 37 -2.69 11.46 4.54
C PHE A 37 -2.82 11.97 5.99
N ARG A 38 -2.49 13.24 6.26
CA ARG A 38 -2.72 13.87 7.58
C ARG A 38 -4.21 14.08 7.87
N GLN A 39 -5.01 14.19 6.83
CA GLN A 39 -6.47 14.25 6.88
C GLN A 39 -7.03 13.20 5.91
N PRO A 40 -8.27 12.73 6.11
CA PRO A 40 -8.91 11.80 5.19
C PRO A 40 -8.92 12.30 3.75
N ASN A 41 -8.31 11.54 2.84
CA ASN A 41 -8.25 11.83 1.40
C ASN A 41 -8.65 10.60 0.59
N PHE A 42 -9.95 10.33 0.58
CA PHE A 42 -10.50 9.14 -0.09
C PHE A 42 -10.22 9.10 -1.59
N PRO A 43 -10.33 10.19 -2.37
CA PRO A 43 -10.03 10.17 -3.80
C PRO A 43 -8.60 9.69 -4.09
N LEU A 44 -7.62 10.12 -3.30
CA LEU A 44 -6.24 9.67 -3.45
C LEU A 44 -6.08 8.18 -3.12
N VAL A 45 -6.69 7.70 -2.03
CA VAL A 45 -6.65 6.28 -1.68
C VAL A 45 -7.33 5.43 -2.76
N ALA A 46 -8.45 5.88 -3.30
CA ALA A 46 -9.14 5.18 -4.37
C ALA A 46 -8.30 5.10 -5.66
N GLU A 47 -7.71 6.22 -6.09
CA GLU A 47 -6.79 6.28 -7.23
C GLU A 47 -5.61 5.32 -7.06
N LEU A 48 -4.95 5.39 -5.89
CA LEU A 48 -3.78 4.58 -5.59
C LEU A 48 -4.13 3.09 -5.52
N MET A 49 -5.26 2.73 -4.91
CA MET A 49 -5.71 1.34 -4.85
C MET A 49 -6.15 0.81 -6.22
N LYS A 50 -6.81 1.62 -7.06
CA LYS A 50 -7.13 1.24 -8.45
C LYS A 50 -5.84 0.93 -9.22
N TRP A 51 -4.80 1.75 -9.07
CA TRP A 51 -3.51 1.53 -9.71
C TRP A 51 -2.80 0.26 -9.18
N LEU A 52 -2.79 0.05 -7.86
CA LEU A 52 -2.19 -1.13 -7.24
C LEU A 52 -2.89 -2.44 -7.65
N VAL A 53 -4.23 -2.46 -7.65
CA VAL A 53 -4.97 -3.65 -8.06
C VAL A 53 -4.65 -4.04 -9.50
N LYS A 54 -4.45 -3.07 -10.40
CA LYS A 54 -4.04 -3.33 -11.79
C LYS A 54 -2.69 -4.05 -11.92
N GLN A 55 -1.81 -3.96 -10.92
CA GLN A 55 -0.55 -4.70 -10.89
C GLN A 55 -0.74 -6.19 -10.58
N TYR A 56 -1.84 -6.55 -9.92
CA TYR A 56 -2.20 -7.93 -9.56
C TYR A 56 -3.25 -8.55 -10.50
N ASP A 57 -4.09 -7.72 -11.11
CA ASP A 57 -5.10 -8.11 -12.07
C ASP A 57 -5.18 -7.07 -13.19
N PRO A 58 -4.69 -7.36 -14.42
CA PRO A 58 -4.65 -6.40 -15.52
C PRO A 58 -6.01 -5.84 -15.95
N GLN A 59 -7.10 -6.57 -15.71
CA GLN A 59 -8.45 -6.17 -16.07
C GLN A 59 -9.40 -6.30 -14.87
N PRO A 60 -9.20 -5.48 -13.81
CA PRO A 60 -9.94 -5.65 -12.59
C PRO A 60 -11.33 -5.02 -12.72
N ASP A 61 -12.35 -5.75 -12.29
CA ASP A 61 -13.73 -5.25 -12.23
C ASP A 61 -13.92 -4.41 -10.96
N ILE A 62 -13.58 -3.13 -11.03
CA ILE A 62 -13.65 -2.17 -9.92
C ILE A 62 -14.67 -1.07 -10.28
N PRO A 63 -15.59 -0.72 -9.36
CA PRO A 63 -16.47 0.43 -9.52
C PRO A 63 -15.70 1.71 -9.83
N GLN A 64 -16.24 2.52 -10.75
CA GLN A 64 -15.62 3.80 -11.10
C GLN A 64 -16.04 4.90 -10.13
N ASP A 65 -17.31 4.90 -9.74
CA ASP A 65 -17.92 5.91 -8.87
C ASP A 65 -17.47 5.78 -7.42
N ILE A 66 -17.19 6.93 -6.80
CA ILE A 66 -16.74 7.05 -5.40
C ILE A 66 -17.33 8.30 -4.71
N ASP A 67 -18.37 8.88 -5.31
CA ASP A 67 -18.92 10.16 -4.86
C ASP A 67 -19.74 9.99 -3.58
N GLY A 68 -20.59 8.96 -3.53
CA GLY A 68 -21.42 8.62 -2.39
C GLY A 68 -20.72 7.70 -1.38
N GLU A 69 -21.17 7.75 -0.13
CA GLU A 69 -20.70 6.84 0.92
C GLU A 69 -20.88 5.37 0.54
N GLN A 70 -22.04 5.01 -0.05
CA GLN A 70 -22.29 3.65 -0.49
C GLN A 70 -21.32 3.22 -1.59
N ASP A 71 -21.06 4.08 -2.57
CA ASP A 71 -20.11 3.79 -3.66
C ASP A 71 -18.70 3.57 -3.12
N ARG A 72 -18.28 4.38 -2.14
CA ARG A 72 -17.00 4.22 -1.45
C ARG A 72 -16.90 2.91 -0.69
N VAL A 73 -17.97 2.51 0.01
CA VAL A 73 -18.02 1.21 0.71
C VAL A 73 -17.92 0.06 -0.27
N ILE A 74 -18.67 0.11 -1.38
CA ILE A 74 -18.62 -0.90 -2.44
C ILE A 74 -17.20 -0.96 -3.02
N PHE A 75 -16.62 0.19 -3.38
CA PHE A 75 -15.25 0.29 -3.88
C PHE A 75 -14.23 -0.39 -2.95
N ILE A 76 -14.25 -0.05 -1.65
CA ILE A 76 -13.30 -0.62 -0.68
C ILE A 76 -13.48 -2.14 -0.54
N ARG A 77 -14.72 -2.63 -0.54
CA ARG A 77 -15.00 -4.07 -0.45
C ARG A 77 -14.48 -4.81 -1.68
N THR A 78 -14.73 -4.28 -2.87
CA THR A 78 -14.29 -4.88 -4.14
C THR A 78 -12.78 -4.94 -4.21
N VAL A 79 -12.09 -3.83 -3.96
CA VAL A 79 -10.62 -3.78 -3.93
C VAL A 79 -10.04 -4.77 -2.93
N ALA A 80 -10.56 -4.79 -1.69
CA ALA A 80 -10.06 -5.70 -0.67
C ALA A 80 -10.29 -7.18 -1.04
N GLN A 81 -11.41 -7.50 -1.69
CA GLN A 81 -11.70 -8.83 -2.20
C GLN A 81 -10.74 -9.24 -3.31
N ILE A 82 -10.47 -8.38 -4.29
CA ILE A 82 -9.53 -8.67 -5.37
C ILE A 82 -8.13 -8.93 -4.80
N ILE A 83 -7.65 -8.07 -3.90
CA ILE A 83 -6.34 -8.26 -3.24
C ILE A 83 -6.29 -9.56 -2.42
N ALA A 84 -7.39 -9.91 -1.73
CA ALA A 84 -7.47 -11.17 -1.00
C ALA A 84 -7.39 -12.41 -1.91
N ILE A 85 -7.99 -12.34 -3.12
CA ILE A 85 -8.01 -13.45 -4.08
C ILE A 85 -6.69 -13.54 -4.86
N LYS A 86 -6.20 -12.41 -5.39
CA LYS A 86 -5.07 -12.37 -6.33
C LYS A 86 -3.72 -12.31 -5.64
N ALA A 87 -3.65 -11.66 -4.48
CA ALA A 87 -2.41 -11.49 -3.71
C ALA A 87 -2.41 -12.29 -2.39
N HIS A 88 -3.48 -13.07 -2.11
CA HIS A 88 -3.65 -13.82 -0.87
C HIS A 88 -3.49 -12.97 0.40
N MET A 89 -3.90 -11.69 0.32
CA MET A 89 -3.66 -10.70 1.35
C MET A 89 -4.96 -10.10 1.87
N LYS A 90 -5.20 -10.23 3.18
CA LYS A 90 -6.37 -9.64 3.83
C LYS A 90 -6.09 -8.20 4.27
N LEU A 91 -6.86 -7.26 3.72
CA LEU A 91 -6.83 -5.85 4.13
C LEU A 91 -7.88 -5.53 5.19
N ASN A 92 -7.60 -4.54 6.03
CA ASN A 92 -8.58 -3.95 6.93
C ASN A 92 -9.36 -2.85 6.21
N THR A 93 -10.58 -3.16 5.77
CA THR A 93 -11.45 -2.26 5.00
C THR A 93 -11.81 -0.99 5.75
N LYS A 94 -11.99 -1.04 7.08
CA LYS A 94 -12.27 0.14 7.90
C LYS A 94 -11.11 1.12 7.87
N LYS A 95 -9.87 0.64 8.05
CA LYS A 95 -8.66 1.47 7.99
C LYS A 95 -8.42 2.04 6.60
N LEU A 96 -8.67 1.24 5.56
CA LEU A 96 -8.56 1.71 4.18
C LEU A 96 -9.59 2.81 3.87
N TYR A 97 -10.82 2.67 4.36
CA TYR A 97 -11.89 3.66 4.21
C TYR A 97 -11.63 4.98 4.97
N GLN A 98 -10.92 4.94 6.11
CA GLN A 98 -10.54 6.16 6.85
C GLN A 98 -9.69 7.12 6.00
N ALA A 99 -9.00 6.60 4.99
CA ALA A 99 -8.26 7.35 3.98
C ALA A 99 -7.20 8.32 4.53
N ASP A 100 -6.66 8.03 5.70
CA ASP A 100 -5.63 8.80 6.40
C ASP A 100 -4.38 7.93 6.63
N GLY A 101 -3.56 8.27 7.63
CA GLY A 101 -2.39 7.47 8.02
C GLY A 101 -2.69 5.98 8.35
N TYR A 102 -3.93 5.61 8.68
CA TYR A 102 -4.30 4.19 8.83
C TYR A 102 -4.45 3.49 7.50
N ALA A 103 -4.95 4.18 6.47
CA ALA A 103 -5.03 3.64 5.11
C ALA A 103 -3.62 3.37 4.55
N VAL A 104 -2.66 4.26 4.83
CA VAL A 104 -1.24 4.08 4.42
C VAL A 104 -0.70 2.74 4.89
N LYS A 105 -1.01 2.31 6.12
CA LYS A 105 -0.56 1.02 6.66
C LYS A 105 -1.11 -0.16 5.88
N GLU A 106 -2.34 -0.07 5.38
CA GLU A 106 -2.94 -1.12 4.56
C GLU A 106 -2.40 -1.09 3.13
N ILE A 107 -2.21 0.09 2.55
CA ILE A 107 -1.59 0.28 1.23
C ILE A 107 -0.16 -0.28 1.21
N LEU A 108 0.62 -0.04 2.28
CA LEU A 108 1.99 -0.54 2.41
C LEU A 108 2.06 -2.07 2.31
N LYS A 109 1.06 -2.79 2.82
CA LYS A 109 1.01 -4.26 2.67
C LYS A 109 0.97 -4.66 1.21
N VAL A 110 0.21 -3.93 0.39
CA VAL A 110 -0.01 -4.24 -1.04
C VAL A 110 1.18 -3.83 -1.90
N ILE A 111 1.76 -2.65 -1.67
CA ILE A 111 2.85 -2.16 -2.53
C ILE A 111 4.21 -2.79 -2.21
N THR A 112 4.45 -3.21 -0.95
CA THR A 112 5.76 -3.72 -0.51
C THR A 112 6.22 -4.96 -1.28
N PRO A 113 5.37 -5.99 -1.52
CA PRO A 113 5.77 -7.16 -2.30
C PRO A 113 6.13 -6.81 -3.75
N LEU A 114 5.40 -5.89 -4.38
CA LEU A 114 5.70 -5.41 -5.74
C LEU A 114 7.05 -4.70 -5.78
N TYR A 115 7.28 -3.82 -4.81
CA TYR A 115 8.55 -3.11 -4.69
C TYR A 115 9.72 -4.09 -4.51
N LYS A 116 9.59 -5.07 -3.61
CA LYS A 116 10.63 -6.09 -3.39
C LYS A 116 10.90 -6.90 -4.65
N ALA A 117 9.85 -7.41 -5.30
CA ALA A 117 10.00 -8.19 -6.53
C ALA A 117 10.72 -7.40 -7.64
N LEU A 118 10.45 -6.10 -7.78
CA LEU A 118 11.17 -5.25 -8.71
C LEU A 118 12.65 -5.12 -8.33
N ARG A 119 12.95 -4.82 -7.05
CA ARG A 119 14.32 -4.68 -6.57
C ARG A 119 15.14 -5.96 -6.72
N ASP A 120 14.53 -7.10 -6.45
CA ASP A 120 15.17 -8.42 -6.61
C ASP A 120 15.41 -8.77 -8.10
N SER A 121 14.68 -8.16 -9.03
CA SER A 121 14.88 -8.35 -10.48
C SER A 121 15.95 -7.44 -11.09
N GLU A 122 16.37 -6.41 -10.36
CA GLU A 122 17.41 -5.45 -10.76
C GLU A 122 18.82 -5.87 -10.30
N GLU A 123 18.93 -6.90 -9.45
CA GLU A 123 20.18 -7.48 -8.94
C GLU A 123 20.59 -8.74 -9.73
#